data_AF-A0A3D4BAX3-F1
#
_entry.id   AF-A0A3D4BAX3-F1
#
_cell.length_a   1.000
_cell.length_b   1.000
_cell.length_c   1.000
_cell.angle_alpha   90.00
_cell.angle_beta   90.00
_cell.angle_gamma   90.00
#
_symmetry.space_group_name_H-M   'P 1'
#
loop_
_entity.id
_entity.type
_entity.pdbx_description
1 polymer ?
#
loop_
_entity_poly.entity_id
_entity_poly.type
_entity_poly.pdbx_seq_one_letter_code
_entity_poly.pdbx_strand_id
1 'polypeptide(L)'
;MQAVVKTPRIEIAIRGEIPPKLLAILEEEFGDEMQLHADDDDEMVDVFETAWYTNLKKQITPGMNLKIYRDNYGLTQNQLGQMLGGFSRRHISHLEHDIRPIPSDLAQKLSRLFDVSIEKFTQ
;
A
#
# COMPACT_ATOMS: atom_id res chain seq x y z
N MET A 1 -27.29 59.53 16.57
CA MET A 1 -26.30 58.70 15.85
C MET A 1 -26.70 57.25 16.04
N GLN A 2 -27.20 56.57 15.01
CA GLN A 2 -27.32 55.11 15.03
C GLN A 2 -25.95 54.54 14.69
N ALA A 3 -25.31 53.87 15.65
CA ALA A 3 -24.10 53.12 15.39
C ALA A 3 -24.52 51.78 14.76
N VAL A 4 -24.25 51.63 13.46
CA VAL A 4 -24.35 50.33 12.79
C VAL A 4 -23.14 49.52 13.23
N VAL A 5 -23.33 48.70 14.26
CA VAL A 5 -22.27 47.82 14.77
C VAL A 5 -22.04 46.73 13.74
N LYS A 6 -20.85 46.69 13.15
CA LYS A 6 -20.45 45.60 12.25
C LYS A 6 -20.28 44.34 13.09
N THR A 7 -21.09 43.32 12.82
CA THR A 7 -20.95 42.00 13.43
C THR A 7 -19.52 41.49 13.20
N PRO A 8 -18.77 41.10 14.25
CA PRO A 8 -17.46 40.50 14.05
C PRO A 8 -17.61 39.22 13.22
N ARG A 9 -16.72 39.03 12.23
CA ARG A 9 -16.70 37.79 11.44
C ARG A 9 -16.19 36.67 12.35
N ILE A 10 -17.09 35.81 12.79
CA ILE A 10 -16.78 34.66 13.66
C ILE A 10 -16.59 33.45 12.75
N GLU A 11 -15.46 32.77 12.88
CA GLU A 11 -15.18 31.49 12.22
C GLU A 11 -15.22 30.37 13.26
N ILE A 12 -16.05 29.34 13.02
CA ILE A 12 -16.20 28.18 13.90
C ILE A 12 -15.89 26.93 13.07
N ALA A 13 -14.87 26.17 13.49
CA ALA A 13 -14.53 24.88 12.88
C ALA A 13 -14.78 23.75 13.90
N ILE A 14 -15.64 22.80 13.54
CA ILE A 14 -15.97 21.61 14.35
C ILE A 14 -15.57 20.37 13.54
N ARG A 15 -14.91 19.41 14.19
CA ARG A 15 -14.41 18.16 13.55
C ARG A 15 -14.81 16.94 14.38
N GLY A 16 -14.96 15.79 13.70
CA GLY A 16 -15.34 14.51 14.29
C GLY A 16 -16.83 14.17 14.15
N GLU A 17 -17.34 13.24 14.96
CA GLU A 17 -18.77 12.90 14.97
C GLU A 17 -19.59 14.07 15.53
N ILE A 18 -20.29 14.79 14.64
CA ILE A 18 -21.13 15.94 15.02
C ILE A 18 -22.57 15.46 15.28
N PRO A 19 -23.11 15.60 16.51
CA PRO A 19 -24.49 15.25 16.81
C PRO A 19 -25.49 16.00 15.91
N PRO A 20 -26.57 15.34 15.42
CA PRO A 20 -27.58 15.98 14.58
C PRO A 20 -28.21 17.23 15.20
N LYS A 21 -28.34 17.25 16.53
CA LYS A 21 -28.86 18.39 17.28
C LYS A 21 -27.97 19.63 17.16
N LEU A 22 -26.65 19.45 17.11
CA LEU A 22 -25.72 20.57 16.93
C LEU A 22 -25.74 21.08 15.49
N LEU A 23 -25.87 20.17 14.50
CA LEU A 23 -26.05 20.55 13.10
C LEU A 23 -27.30 21.42 12.90
N ALA A 24 -28.43 21.03 13.49
CA ALA A 24 -29.67 21.80 13.39
C ALA A 24 -29.55 23.22 13.97
N ILE A 25 -28.84 23.38 15.09
CA ILE A 25 -28.61 24.70 15.71
C ILE A 25 -27.70 25.56 14.81
N LEU A 26 -26.65 24.96 14.24
CA LEU A 26 -25.74 25.68 13.35
C LEU A 26 -26.43 26.08 12.04
N GLU A 27 -27.31 25.23 11.50
CA GLU A 27 -28.13 25.55 10.33
C GLU A 27 -29.13 26.68 10.62
N GLU A 28 -29.74 26.70 11.81
CA GLU A 28 -30.65 27.78 12.25
C GLU A 28 -29.94 29.13 12.41
N GLU A 29 -28.73 29.14 12.97
CA GLU A 29 -27.98 30.37 13.27
C GLU A 29 -27.18 30.91 12.07
N PHE A 30 -26.58 30.03 11.26
CA PHE A 30 -25.67 30.41 10.16
C PHE A 30 -26.28 30.26 8.76
N GLY A 31 -27.40 29.53 8.62
CA GLY A 31 -28.13 29.38 7.35
C GLY A 31 -27.24 28.99 6.18
N ASP A 32 -27.37 29.72 5.07
CA ASP A 32 -26.66 29.48 3.81
C ASP A 32 -25.13 29.69 3.88
N GLU A 33 -24.61 30.29 4.97
CA GLU A 33 -23.16 30.46 5.16
C GLU A 33 -22.50 29.20 5.74
N MET A 34 -23.29 28.23 6.19
CA MET A 34 -22.79 26.95 6.71
C MET A 34 -22.22 26.08 5.57
N GLN A 35 -20.99 25.58 5.76
CA GLN A 35 -20.35 24.63 4.85
C GLN A 35 -20.09 23.31 5.56
N LEU A 36 -20.68 22.23 5.04
CA LEU A 36 -20.41 20.87 5.50
C LEU A 36 -19.37 20.23 4.58
N HIS A 37 -18.22 19.86 5.17
CA HIS A 37 -17.23 19.04 4.52
C HIS A 37 -17.28 17.66 5.19
N ALA A 38 -17.63 16.63 4.42
CA ALA A 38 -17.39 15.27 4.85
C ALA A 38 -15.87 15.04 4.77
N ASP A 39 -15.27 14.58 5.86
CA ASP A 39 -13.92 14.04 5.81
C ASP A 39 -14.03 12.68 5.10
N ASP A 40 -13.72 12.64 3.80
CA ASP A 40 -13.64 11.40 3.00
C ASP A 40 -12.45 10.51 3.43
N ASP A 41 -11.65 10.93 4.42
CA ASP A 41 -10.42 10.28 4.89
C ASP A 41 -10.64 9.14 5.90
N ASP A 42 -11.87 8.94 6.39
CA ASP A 42 -12.19 7.91 7.40
C ASP A 42 -12.79 6.61 6.83
N GLU A 43 -12.91 6.48 5.50
CA GLU A 43 -13.34 5.22 4.89
C GLU A 43 -12.21 4.17 4.92
N MET A 44 -12.46 3.08 5.63
CA MET A 44 -11.61 1.89 5.61
C MET A 44 -11.63 1.28 4.20
N VAL A 45 -10.59 1.53 3.43
CA VAL A 45 -10.39 0.93 2.11
C VAL A 45 -9.61 -0.39 2.20
N ASP A 46 -9.95 -1.37 1.35
CA ASP A 46 -9.12 -2.56 1.21
C ASP A 46 -7.75 -2.15 0.61
N VAL A 47 -6.69 -2.33 1.40
CA VAL A 47 -5.31 -2.04 1.00
C VAL A 47 -4.94 -2.71 -0.32
N PHE A 48 -5.48 -3.90 -0.61
CA PHE A 48 -5.19 -4.64 -1.84
C PHE A 48 -5.89 -4.08 -3.08
N GLU A 49 -6.91 -3.26 -2.90
CA GLU A 49 -7.63 -2.56 -3.98
C GLU A 49 -7.07 -1.16 -4.23
N THR A 50 -6.25 -0.64 -3.32
CA THR A 50 -5.67 0.70 -3.47
C THR A 50 -4.80 0.83 -4.74
N ALA A 51 -4.80 2.03 -5.32
CA ALA A 51 -3.93 2.36 -6.45
C ALA A 51 -2.45 2.16 -6.13
N TRP A 52 -2.04 2.46 -4.90
CA TRP A 52 -0.68 2.20 -4.43
C TRP A 52 -0.31 0.71 -4.51
N TYR A 53 -1.12 -0.18 -3.93
CA TYR A 53 -0.83 -1.61 -3.90
C TYR A 53 -0.89 -2.22 -5.30
N THR A 54 -1.91 -1.88 -6.09
CA THR A 54 -2.06 -2.40 -7.45
C THR A 54 -0.90 -1.98 -8.35
N ASN A 55 -0.40 -0.75 -8.21
CA ASN A 55 0.79 -0.28 -8.92
C ASN A 55 2.06 -0.98 -8.42
N LEU A 56 2.23 -1.16 -7.11
CA LEU A 56 3.34 -1.92 -6.55
C LEU A 56 3.35 -3.37 -7.07
N LYS A 57 2.20 -4.04 -7.05
CA LYS A 57 2.04 -5.43 -7.50
C LYS A 57 2.42 -5.61 -8.96
N LYS A 58 2.11 -4.64 -9.83
CA LYS A 58 2.50 -4.65 -11.25
C LYS A 58 4.01 -4.54 -11.48
N GLN A 59 4.74 -3.93 -10.54
CA GLN A 59 6.20 -3.75 -10.65
C GLN A 59 6.98 -4.95 -10.10
N ILE A 60 6.33 -5.84 -9.35
CA ILE A 60 6.98 -7.03 -8.79
C ILE A 60 7.33 -7.99 -9.92
N THR A 61 8.61 -8.17 -10.17
CA THR A 61 9.14 -9.16 -11.11
C THR A 61 9.36 -10.52 -10.43
N PRO A 62 9.53 -11.60 -11.21
CA PRO A 62 9.98 -12.89 -10.70
C PRO A 62 11.29 -12.82 -9.89
N GLY A 63 12.27 -12.02 -10.35
CA GLY A 63 13.52 -11.79 -9.62
C GLY A 63 13.31 -11.08 -8.28
N MET A 64 12.44 -10.08 -8.23
CA MET A 64 12.06 -9.42 -6.98
C MET A 64 11.35 -10.39 -6.01
N ASN A 65 10.43 -11.22 -6.50
CA ASN A 65 9.78 -12.25 -5.69
C ASN A 65 10.82 -13.21 -5.09
N LEU A 66 11.77 -13.69 -5.90
CA LEU A 66 12.85 -14.54 -5.42
C LEU A 66 13.62 -13.90 -4.26
N LYS A 67 13.99 -12.63 -4.40
CA LYS A 67 14.67 -11.88 -3.35
C LYS A 67 13.82 -11.77 -2.07
N ILE A 68 12.54 -11.41 -2.22
CA ILE A 68 11.59 -11.28 -1.10
C ILE A 68 11.47 -12.60 -0.33
N TYR A 69 11.24 -13.71 -1.03
CA TYR A 69 11.15 -15.03 -0.37
C TYR A 69 12.47 -15.43 0.27
N ARG A 70 13.61 -15.19 -0.40
CA ARG A 70 14.93 -15.46 0.19
C ARG A 70 15.12 -14.68 1.50
N ASP A 71 14.78 -13.39 1.51
CA ASP A 71 14.91 -12.51 2.68
C ASP A 71 13.94 -12.93 3.80
N ASN A 72 12.69 -13.29 3.48
CA ASN A 72 11.70 -13.78 4.44
C ASN A 72 12.14 -15.08 5.13
N TYR A 73 12.88 -15.94 4.43
CA TYR A 73 13.46 -17.16 4.99
C TYR A 73 14.83 -16.92 5.66
N GLY A 74 15.32 -15.68 5.72
CA GLY A 74 16.59 -15.34 6.36
C GLY A 74 17.82 -15.93 5.66
N LEU A 75 17.72 -16.27 4.37
CA LEU A 75 18.79 -16.92 3.62
C LEU A 75 19.71 -15.89 2.95
N THR A 76 21.02 -16.14 2.97
CA THR A 76 21.94 -15.44 2.07
C THR A 76 21.82 -15.97 0.64
N GLN A 77 22.21 -15.16 -0.35
CA GLN A 77 22.27 -15.60 -1.76
C GLN A 77 23.16 -16.85 -1.95
N ASN A 78 24.21 -17.01 -1.15
CA ASN A 78 25.07 -18.19 -1.22
C ASN A 78 24.36 -19.43 -0.68
N GLN A 79 23.71 -19.32 0.49
CA GLN A 79 22.93 -20.44 1.06
C GLN A 79 21.83 -20.91 0.12
N LEU A 80 21.07 -19.98 -0.45
CA LEU A 80 20.04 -20.31 -1.44
C LEU A 80 20.65 -21.02 -2.66
N GLY A 81 21.79 -20.53 -3.16
CA GLY A 81 22.51 -21.15 -4.25
C GLY A 81 22.93 -22.59 -3.97
N GLN A 82 23.45 -22.86 -2.76
CA GLN A 82 23.79 -24.22 -2.32
C GLN A 82 22.56 -25.13 -2.28
N MET A 83 21.44 -24.65 -1.70
CA MET A 83 20.19 -25.42 -1.61
C MET A 83 19.60 -25.78 -2.97
N LEU A 84 19.81 -24.95 -3.99
CA LEU A 84 19.27 -25.15 -5.34
C LEU A 84 20.14 -26.02 -6.25
N GLY A 85 21.26 -26.54 -5.74
CA GLY A 85 22.18 -27.42 -6.47
C GLY A 85 23.59 -26.86 -6.67
N GLY A 86 24.08 -26.05 -5.74
CA GLY A 86 25.46 -25.53 -5.78
C GLY A 86 25.66 -24.31 -6.68
N PHE A 87 24.61 -23.52 -6.93
CA PHE A 87 24.75 -22.27 -7.67
C PHE A 87 25.60 -21.24 -6.90
N SER A 88 26.38 -20.46 -7.64
CA SER A 88 27.18 -19.40 -7.04
C SER A 88 26.30 -18.23 -6.56
N ARG A 89 26.77 -17.49 -5.56
CA ARG A 89 26.15 -16.24 -5.10
C ARG A 89 25.84 -15.28 -6.26
N ARG A 90 26.76 -15.15 -7.22
CA ARG A 90 26.59 -14.28 -8.40
C ARG A 90 25.45 -14.75 -9.30
N HIS A 91 25.27 -16.06 -9.46
CA HIS A 91 24.15 -16.61 -10.23
C HIS A 91 22.81 -16.23 -9.61
N ILE A 92 22.65 -16.43 -8.31
CA ILE A 92 21.44 -16.01 -7.58
C ILE A 92 21.22 -14.51 -7.68
N SER A 93 22.28 -13.71 -7.51
CA SER A 93 22.19 -12.26 -7.70
C SER A 93 21.73 -11.87 -9.10
N HIS A 94 22.14 -12.57 -10.15
CA HIS A 94 21.68 -12.27 -11.51
C HIS A 94 20.20 -12.58 -11.70
N LEU A 95 19.68 -13.63 -11.06
CA LEU A 95 18.25 -13.96 -11.08
C LEU A 95 17.43 -12.90 -10.33
N GLU A 96 17.88 -12.50 -9.14
CA GLU A 96 17.17 -11.52 -8.29
C GLU A 96 17.07 -10.11 -8.89
N HIS A 97 17.97 -9.77 -9.81
CA HIS A 97 17.97 -8.47 -10.51
C HIS A 97 17.43 -8.60 -11.95
N ASP A 98 16.81 -9.74 -12.29
CA ASP A 98 16.28 -10.04 -13.63
C ASP A 98 17.32 -9.89 -14.76
N ILE A 99 18.61 -9.92 -14.43
CA ILE A 99 19.72 -9.96 -15.42
C ILE A 99 19.64 -11.27 -16.21
N ARG A 100 19.14 -12.33 -15.57
CA ARG A 100 18.80 -13.60 -16.20
C ARG A 100 17.39 -14.00 -15.80
N PRO A 101 16.56 -14.51 -16.74
CA PRO A 101 15.26 -15.04 -16.41
C PRO A 101 15.41 -16.31 -15.55
N ILE A 102 14.42 -16.57 -14.70
CA ILE A 102 14.33 -17.81 -13.92
C ILE A 102 13.79 -18.90 -14.86
N PRO A 103 14.56 -19.97 -15.14
CA PRO A 103 14.07 -21.06 -15.98
C PRO A 103 12.99 -21.87 -15.27
N SER A 104 12.09 -22.52 -16.01
CA SER A 104 10.92 -23.21 -15.46
C SER A 104 11.27 -24.34 -14.48
N ASP A 105 12.35 -25.08 -14.71
CA ASP A 105 12.82 -26.14 -13.81
C ASP A 105 13.30 -25.56 -12.46
N LEU A 106 13.95 -24.39 -12.50
CA LEU A 106 14.36 -23.67 -11.30
C LEU A 106 13.16 -23.04 -10.59
N ALA A 107 12.21 -22.47 -11.31
CA ALA A 107 10.96 -21.95 -10.75
C ALA A 107 10.20 -23.06 -10.00
N GLN A 108 10.17 -24.29 -10.54
CA GLN A 108 9.58 -25.44 -9.88
C GLN A 108 10.31 -25.81 -8.58
N LYS A 109 11.65 -25.75 -8.56
CA LYS A 109 12.45 -25.98 -7.34
C LYS A 109 12.18 -24.90 -6.29
N LEU A 110 12.12 -23.64 -6.70
CA LEU A 110 11.83 -22.49 -5.83
C LEU A 110 10.42 -22.57 -5.23
N SER A 111 9.42 -22.92 -6.06
CA SER A 111 8.04 -23.16 -5.63
C SER A 111 7.97 -24.22 -4.52
N ARG A 112 8.68 -25.34 -4.69
CA ARG A 112 8.75 -26.40 -3.66
C ARG A 112 9.54 -25.97 -2.43
N LEU A 113 10.61 -25.20 -2.60
CA LEU A 113 11.46 -24.74 -1.50
C LEU A 113 10.72 -23.76 -0.59
N PHE A 114 9.97 -22.84 -1.17
CA PHE A 114 9.28 -21.78 -0.44
C PHE A 114 7.81 -22.07 -0.14
N ASP A 115 7.30 -23.21 -0.60
CA ASP A 115 5.90 -23.64 -0.50
C ASP A 115 4.90 -22.61 -1.07
N VAL A 116 5.16 -22.18 -2.31
CA VAL A 116 4.34 -21.18 -3.02
C VAL A 116 4.09 -21.57 -4.47
N SER A 117 3.08 -20.96 -5.10
CA SER A 117 2.79 -21.17 -6.53
C SER A 117 3.99 -20.84 -7.41
N ILE A 118 4.20 -21.64 -8.46
CA ILE A 118 5.25 -21.44 -9.46
C ILE A 118 5.14 -20.07 -10.16
N GLU A 119 3.92 -19.54 -10.27
CA GLU A 119 3.61 -18.24 -10.88
C GLU A 119 4.36 -17.07 -10.21
N LYS A 120 4.81 -17.24 -8.96
CA LYS A 120 5.65 -16.23 -8.29
C LYS A 120 7.01 -16.06 -8.94
N PHE A 121 7.48 -17.06 -9.68
CA PHE A 121 8.82 -17.11 -10.27
C PHE A 121 8.82 -17.21 -11.81
N THR A 122 7.65 -17.12 -12.45
CA THR A 122 7.50 -17.10 -13.91
C THR A 122 6.91 -15.78 -14.37
N GLN A 123 7.19 -15.40 -15.63
CA GLN A 123 6.51 -14.28 -16.30
C GLN A 123 5.14 -14.71 -16.80
#